data_AF-A0A975PHU7-F1
#
_entry.id   AF-A0A975PHU7-F1
#
_cell.length_a   1.000
_cell.length_b   1.000
_cell.length_c   1.000
_cell.angle_alpha   90.00
_cell.angle_beta   90.00
_cell.angle_gamma   90.00
#
_symmetry.space_group_name_H-M   'P 1'
#
loop_
_entity.id
_entity.type
_entity.pdbx_description
1 polymer ?
#
loop_
_entity_poly.entity_id
_entity_poly.type
_entity_poly.pdbx_seq_one_letter_code
_entity_poly.pdbx_strand_id
1 'polypeptide(L)'
;MKINTQLLRGTIYSKFKSQNEFTKTIGWSQNKIGRILKGEMIPDIEDCNAIVKVLSLSIEEYIQIFLPSLSPNGDEIEGVK
;
A
#
# COMPACT_ATOMS: atom_id res chain seq x y z
N MET A 1 -10.86 -5.87 -5.42
CA MET A 1 -10.15 -4.99 -4.47
C MET A 1 -9.11 -4.21 -5.24
N LYS A 2 -9.09 -2.87 -5.15
CA LYS A 2 -8.06 -2.04 -5.76
C LYS A 2 -7.34 -1.31 -4.63
N ILE A 3 -6.01 -1.26 -4.68
CA ILE A 3 -5.22 -0.45 -3.74
C ILE A 3 -5.05 0.98 -4.30
N ASN A 4 -4.82 1.95 -3.42
CA ASN A 4 -4.51 3.32 -3.80
C ASN A 4 -3.03 3.44 -4.18
N THR A 5 -2.73 3.13 -5.45
CA THR A 5 -1.36 3.13 -5.98
C THR A 5 -0.72 4.52 -6.02
N GLN A 6 -1.52 5.58 -6.17
CA GLN A 6 -1.01 6.95 -6.15
C GLN A 6 -0.51 7.33 -4.75
N LEU A 7 -1.30 7.03 -3.71
CA LEU A 7 -0.90 7.28 -2.33
C LEU A 7 0.33 6.45 -1.96
N LEU A 8 0.34 5.16 -2.31
CA LEU A 8 1.49 4.29 -2.05
C LEU A 8 2.78 4.82 -2.68
N ARG A 9 2.74 5.29 -3.94
CA ARG A 9 3.90 5.93 -4.58
C ARG A 9 4.33 7.18 -3.83
N GLY A 10 3.39 8.05 -3.46
CA GLY A 10 3.68 9.25 -2.68
C GLY A 10 4.39 8.93 -1.36
N THR A 11 3.92 7.93 -0.63
CA THR A 11 4.53 7.50 0.64
C THR A 11 5.93 6.92 0.44
N ILE A 12 6.15 6.13 -0.61
CA ILE A 12 7.48 5.63 -0.97
C ILE A 12 8.44 6.79 -1.27
N TYR A 13 8.04 7.75 -2.08
CA TYR A 13 8.88 8.91 -2.41
C TYR A 13 9.18 9.78 -1.19
N SER A 14 8.22 9.93 -0.28
CA SER A 14 8.42 10.68 0.96
C SER A 14 9.50 10.04 1.85
N LYS A 15 9.48 8.71 2.02
CA LYS A 15 10.39 8.00 2.94
C LYS A 15 11.72 7.57 2.32
N PHE A 16 11.74 7.14 1.06
CA PHE A 16 12.90 6.55 0.40
C PHE A 16 13.45 7.36 -0.78
N LYS A 17 12.89 8.55 -1.08
CA LYS A 17 13.26 9.43 -2.22
C LYS A 17 13.13 8.83 -3.63
N SER A 18 13.08 7.51 -3.76
CA SER A 18 12.93 6.78 -5.02
C SER A 18 12.32 5.40 -4.81
N GLN A 19 11.64 4.90 -5.84
CA GLN A 19 11.17 3.51 -5.88
C GLN A 19 12.34 2.51 -5.82
N ASN A 20 13.48 2.83 -6.44
CA ASN A 20 14.62 1.92 -6.47
C ASN A 20 15.21 1.67 -5.08
N GLU A 21 15.29 2.70 -4.24
CA GLU A 21 15.78 2.57 -2.87
C GLU A 21 14.82 1.71 -2.05
N PHE A 22 13.51 1.97 -2.15
CA PHE A 22 12.49 1.13 -1.51
C PHE A 22 12.57 -0.33 -1.95
N THR A 23 12.69 -0.62 -3.25
CA THR A 23 12.81 -1.99 -3.77
C THR A 23 14.02 -2.71 -3.17
N LYS A 24 15.16 -2.01 -3.00
CA LYS A 24 16.35 -2.57 -2.36
C LYS A 24 16.11 -2.86 -0.88
N THR A 25 15.46 -1.94 -0.16
CA THR A 25 15.20 -2.10 1.28
C THR A 25 14.22 -3.22 1.59
N ILE A 26 13.14 -3.36 0.80
CA ILE A 26 12.18 -4.46 0.98
C ILE A 26 12.72 -5.80 0.45
N GLY A 27 13.79 -5.79 -0.34
CA GLY A 27 14.46 -6.99 -0.84
C GLY A 27 13.69 -7.72 -1.94
N TRP A 28 12.81 -7.02 -2.67
CA TRP A 28 11.98 -7.63 -3.74
C TRP A 28 12.50 -7.30 -5.13
N SER A 29 11.99 -8.01 -6.14
CA SER A 29 12.31 -7.70 -7.53
C SER A 29 11.63 -6.40 -7.98
N GLN A 30 12.28 -5.66 -8.87
CA GLN A 30 11.71 -4.47 -9.51
C GLN A 30 10.41 -4.77 -10.25
N ASN A 31 10.29 -5.98 -10.83
CA ASN A 31 9.06 -6.43 -11.48
C ASN A 31 7.89 -6.52 -10.48
N LYS A 32 8.09 -7.17 -9.33
CA LYS A 32 7.05 -7.29 -8.30
C LYS A 32 6.57 -5.91 -7.83
N ILE A 33 7.50 -5.04 -7.45
CA ILE A 33 7.17 -3.67 -7.02
C ILE A 33 6.48 -2.89 -8.13
N GLY A 34 6.99 -2.97 -9.37
CA GLY A 34 6.40 -2.28 -10.51
C GLY A 34 4.95 -2.69 -10.77
N ARG A 35 4.65 -3.99 -10.70
CA ARG A 35 3.28 -4.51 -10.89
C ARG A 35 2.33 -4.06 -9.77
N ILE A 36 2.79 -4.08 -8.52
CA ILE A 36 2.01 -3.57 -7.37
C ILE A 36 1.73 -2.08 -7.55
N LEU A 37 2.76 -1.28 -7.83
CA LEU A 37 2.61 0.17 -7.98
C LEU A 37 1.80 0.57 -9.21
N LYS A 38 1.68 -0.28 -10.23
CA LYS A 38 0.77 -0.07 -11.37
C LYS A 38 -0.65 -0.57 -11.11
N GLY A 39 -0.87 -1.34 -10.05
CA GLY A 39 -2.16 -2.00 -9.76
C GLY A 39 -2.41 -3.24 -10.62
N GLU A 40 -1.39 -3.76 -11.31
CA GLU A 40 -1.44 -5.00 -12.10
C GLU A 40 -1.31 -6.26 -11.22
N MET A 41 -0.89 -6.08 -9.96
CA MET A 41 -0.80 -7.11 -8.94
C MET A 41 -1.39 -6.57 -7.64
N ILE A 42 -2.36 -7.28 -7.07
CA ILE A 42 -2.87 -7.00 -5.74
C ILE A 42 -1.93 -7.70 -4.74
N PRO A 43 -1.30 -6.97 -3.81
CA PRO A 43 -0.49 -7.60 -2.76
C PRO A 43 -1.37 -8.44 -1.84
N ASP A 44 -0.85 -9.59 -1.39
CA ASP A 44 -1.48 -10.38 -0.34
C ASP A 44 -1.23 -9.78 1.05
N ILE A 45 -1.70 -10.45 2.10
CA ILE A 45 -1.57 -9.98 3.49
C ILE A 45 -0.10 -9.89 3.92
N GLU A 46 0.74 -10.85 3.51
CA GLU A 46 2.16 -10.86 3.85
C GLU A 46 2.91 -9.73 3.14
N ASP A 47 2.57 -9.49 1.87
CA ASP A 47 3.07 -8.38 1.10
C ASP A 47 2.69 -7.04 1.74
N CYS A 48 1.44 -6.89 2.15
CA CYS A 48 0.97 -5.70 2.84
C CYS A 48 1.73 -5.48 4.16
N ASN A 49 1.90 -6.53 4.97
CA ASN A 49 2.63 -6.47 6.23
C ASN A 49 4.10 -6.06 6.03
N ALA A 50 4.76 -6.60 5.00
CA ALA A 50 6.13 -6.23 4.65
C ALA A 50 6.24 -4.75 4.25
N ILE A 51 5.31 -4.27 3.42
CA ILE A 51 5.27 -2.85 3.00
C ILE A 51 5.02 -1.95 4.21
N VAL A 52 4.07 -2.29 5.08
CA VAL A 52 3.75 -1.53 6.31
C VAL A 52 4.97 -1.43 7.22
N LYS A 53 5.71 -2.52 7.43
CA LYS A 53 6.92 -2.52 8.26
C LYS A 53 8.02 -1.65 7.68
N VAL A 54 8.35 -1.83 6.39
CA VAL A 54 9.43 -1.09 5.72
C VAL A 54 9.10 0.40 5.61
N LEU A 55 7.86 0.71 5.24
CA LEU A 55 7.40 2.09 5.18
C LEU A 55 7.02 2.63 6.56
N SER A 56 7.00 1.85 7.64
CA SER A 56 6.53 2.28 8.97
C SER A 56 5.19 3.04 8.88
N LEU A 57 4.18 2.41 8.30
CA LEU A 57 2.85 3.02 8.09
C LEU A 57 2.02 3.00 9.37
N SER A 58 1.22 4.05 9.60
CA SER A 58 0.15 4.01 10.59
C SER A 58 -1.00 3.11 10.12
N ILE A 59 -1.91 2.77 11.05
CA ILE A 59 -3.14 2.04 10.73
C ILE A 59 -4.00 2.84 9.73
N GLU A 60 -4.07 4.16 9.88
CA GLU A 60 -4.85 5.00 8.95
C GLU A 60 -4.24 4.99 7.55
N GLU A 61 -2.91 5.11 7.44
CA GLU A 61 -2.19 5.01 6.16
C GLU A 61 -2.41 3.63 5.51
N TYR A 62 -2.38 2.57 6.31
CA TYR A 62 -2.68 1.21 5.83
C TYR A 62 -4.09 1.12 5.24
N ILE A 63 -5.11 1.60 5.95
CA ILE A 63 -6.50 1.59 5.48
C ILE A 63 -6.63 2.40 4.19
N GLN A 64 -6.08 3.62 4.15
CA GLN A 64 -6.17 4.48 2.97
C GLN A 64 -5.46 3.91 1.74
N ILE A 65 -4.37 3.16 1.94
CA ILE A 65 -3.60 2.56 0.84
C ILE A 65 -4.21 1.24 0.38
N PHE A 66 -4.46 0.30 1.30
CA PHE A 66 -4.81 -1.08 0.97
C PHE A 66 -6.31 -1.35 1.02
N LEU A 67 -7.08 -0.52 1.72
CA LEU A 67 -8.53 -0.64 1.88
C LEU A 67 -9.26 0.65 1.44
N PRO A 68 -8.97 1.22 0.24
CA PRO A 68 -9.50 2.54 -0.15
C PRO A 68 -11.01 2.56 -0.45
N SER A 69 -11.65 1.40 -0.50
CA SER A 69 -13.09 1.27 -0.73
C SER A 69 -13.69 0.32 0.28
N LEU A 70 -14.74 0.81 0.95
CA LEU A 70 -15.62 0.02 1.79
C LEU A 70 -16.22 -1.13 0.98
N SER A 71 -16.28 -2.30 1.58
CA SER A 71 -16.94 -3.47 1.03
C SER A 71 -18.38 -3.11 0.68
N PRO A 72 -18.84 -3.35 -0.56
CA PRO A 72 -20.22 -3.08 -0.96
C PRO A 72 -21.25 -3.96 -0.22
N ASN A 73 -20.78 -4.93 0.58
CA ASN A 73 -21.61 -5.96 1.21
C ASN A 73 -21.74 -5.82 2.74
N GLY A 74 -21.31 -4.72 3.37
CA GLY A 74 -21.57 -4.58 4.82
C GLY A 74 -20.71 -3.63 5.63
N ASP A 75 -19.90 -2.76 5.02
CA ASP A 75 -19.20 -1.75 5.82
C ASP A 75 -20.15 -0.57 6.08
N GLU A 76 -20.81 -0.58 7.25
CA GLU A 76 -21.48 0.61 7.77
C GLU A 76 -20.44 1.55 8.39
N ILE A 77 -20.45 2.82 7.98
CA ILE A 77 -19.61 3.86 8.60
C ILE A 77 -20.27 4.25 9.92
N GLU A 78 -20.11 3.45 10.96
CA GLU A 78 -20.59 3.82 12.29
C GLU A 78 -19.63 4.87 12.88
N GLY A 79 -20.10 6.14 13.01
CA GLY A 79 -19.44 7.11 13.88
C GLY A 79 -19.07 8.49 13.32
N VAL A 80 -19.70 8.99 12.25
CA VAL A 80 -19.66 10.45 12.00
C VAL A 80 -20.88 11.09 12.65
N LYS A 81 -20.73 11.51 13.91
CA LYS A 81 -21.54 12.55 14.55
C LYS A 81 -20.69 13.78 14.76
#